data_AF-A0A1C5ZSX2-F1
#
_entry.id   AF-A0A1C5ZSX2-F1
#
_cell.length_a   1.000
_cell.length_b   1.000
_cell.length_c   1.000
_cell.angle_alpha   90.00
_cell.angle_beta   90.00
_cell.angle_gamma   90.00
#
_symmetry.space_group_name_H-M   'P 1'
#
loop_
_entity.id
_entity.type
_entity.pdbx_description
1 polymer ?
#
loop_
_entity_poly.entity_id
_entity_poly.type
_entity_poly.pdbx_seq_one_letter_code
_entity_poly.pdbx_strand_id
1 'polypeptide(L)'
;MKNKILTAISTIMLFIPWTILPLRSFDWALESPVAEIMIFSYAAFMIFSGIFSILAYTKGKVKSKLMQVCVAINSIYAVGAIAIIAMSIPGLIQG
;
A
#
# COMPACT_ATOMS: atom_id res chain seq x y z
N MET A 1 10.60 -20.75 10.83
CA MET A 1 9.24 -20.50 10.26
C MET A 1 8.89 -19.02 10.17
N LYS A 2 9.23 -18.20 11.18
CA LYS A 2 8.98 -16.75 11.21
C LYS A 2 9.25 -16.01 9.88
N ASN A 3 10.40 -16.28 9.25
CA ASN A 3 10.77 -15.63 7.99
C ASN A 3 9.80 -15.95 6.84
N LYS A 4 9.33 -17.21 6.75
CA LYS A 4 8.34 -17.61 5.73
C LYS A 4 6.99 -16.93 5.96
N ILE A 5 6.59 -16.78 7.23
CA ILE A 5 5.35 -16.08 7.60
C ILE A 5 5.44 -14.60 7.22
N LEU A 6 6.54 -13.92 7.56
CA LEU A 6 6.74 -12.51 7.19
C LEU A 6 6.69 -12.31 5.67
N THR A 7 7.38 -13.18 4.93
CA THR A 7 7.33 -13.15 3.46
C THR A 7 5.93 -13.42 2.93
N ALA A 8 5.19 -14.38 3.49
CA ALA A 8 3.82 -14.68 3.08
C ALA A 8 2.88 -13.48 3.32
N ILE A 9 2.97 -12.84 4.49
CA ILE A 9 2.20 -11.64 4.82
C ILE A 9 2.52 -10.51 3.83
N SER A 10 3.81 -10.20 3.62
CA SER A 10 4.23 -9.17 2.65
C SER A 10 3.76 -9.48 1.23
N THR A 11 3.66 -10.76 0.86
CA THR A 11 3.16 -11.19 -0.46
C THR A 11 1.65 -10.97 -0.57
N ILE A 12 0.87 -11.33 0.44
CA ILE A 12 -0.59 -11.12 0.46
C ILE A 12 -0.90 -9.61 0.36
N MET A 13 -0.13 -8.78 1.06
CA MET A 13 -0.26 -7.32 1.01
C MET A 13 -0.08 -6.74 -0.39
N LEU A 14 0.57 -7.46 -1.32
CA LEU A 14 0.72 -6.99 -2.70
C LEU A 14 -0.60 -6.98 -3.48
N PHE A 15 -1.51 -7.89 -3.15
CA PHE A 15 -2.75 -8.09 -3.90
C PHE A 15 -3.87 -7.17 -3.43
N ILE A 16 -3.86 -6.78 -2.16
CA ILE A 16 -4.92 -5.94 -1.57
C ILE A 16 -5.06 -4.61 -2.32
N PRO A 17 -4.00 -3.84 -2.63
CA PRO A 17 -4.15 -2.60 -3.39
C PRO A 17 -4.86 -2.74 -4.74
N TRP A 18 -4.78 -3.91 -5.39
CA TRP A 18 -5.44 -4.15 -6.68
C TRP A 18 -6.94 -4.37 -6.56
N THR A 19 -7.46 -4.70 -5.38
CA THR A 19 -8.91 -4.88 -5.18
C THR A 19 -9.68 -3.57 -5.27
N ILE A 20 -9.01 -2.42 -5.24
CA ILE A 20 -9.66 -1.12 -5.48
C ILE A 20 -10.22 -1.01 -6.91
N LEU A 21 -9.58 -1.64 -7.90
CA LEU A 21 -10.00 -1.55 -9.31
C LEU A 21 -11.38 -2.17 -9.54
N PRO A 22 -11.65 -3.44 -9.15
CA PRO A 22 -12.99 -4.00 -9.29
C PRO A 22 -14.00 -3.30 -8.38
N LEU A 23 -13.62 -2.85 -7.18
CA LEU A 23 -14.54 -2.11 -6.30
C LEU A 23 -15.01 -0.80 -6.91
N ARG A 24 -14.14 -0.08 -7.62
CA ARG A 24 -14.50 1.15 -8.33
C ARG A 24 -15.33 0.94 -9.60
N SER A 25 -15.65 -0.31 -9.95
CA SER A 25 -16.59 -0.61 -11.03
C SER A 25 -18.05 -0.49 -10.58
N PHE A 26 -18.31 -0.34 -9.27
CA PHE A 26 -19.65 -0.13 -8.74
C PHE A 26 -19.96 1.36 -8.55
N ASP A 27 -21.14 1.79 -8.97
CA ASP A 27 -21.55 3.21 -8.92
C ASP A 27 -21.50 3.78 -7.49
N TRP A 28 -22.01 3.03 -6.51
CA TRP A 28 -22.01 3.43 -5.09
C TRP A 28 -20.59 3.68 -4.53
N ALA A 29 -19.58 3.02 -5.08
CA ALA A 29 -18.20 3.16 -4.63
C ALA A 29 -17.53 4.41 -5.22
N LEU A 30 -18.13 5.03 -6.24
CA LEU A 30 -17.69 6.27 -6.86
C LEU A 30 -18.37 7.51 -6.27
N GLU A 31 -19.49 7.33 -5.56
CA GLU A 31 -20.21 8.41 -4.89
C GLU A 31 -19.44 8.95 -3.67
N SER A 32 -19.47 10.27 -3.47
CA SER A 32 -18.96 10.89 -2.24
C SER A 32 -19.99 10.69 -1.11
N PRO A 33 -19.57 10.37 0.14
CA PRO A 33 -18.19 10.35 0.65
C PRO A 33 -17.47 9.00 0.52
N VAL A 34 -18.14 7.97 -0.01
CA VAL A 34 -17.63 6.59 -0.04
C VAL A 34 -16.33 6.49 -0.84
N ALA A 35 -16.26 7.14 -2.00
CA ALA A 35 -15.07 7.13 -2.85
C ALA A 35 -13.83 7.67 -2.13
N GLU A 36 -13.97 8.77 -1.39
CA GLU A 36 -12.86 9.39 -0.65
C GLU A 36 -12.38 8.48 0.48
N ILE A 37 -13.30 7.99 1.31
CA ILE A 37 -12.99 7.08 2.42
C ILE A 37 -12.28 5.83 1.91
N MET A 38 -12.74 5.27 0.80
CA MET A 38 -12.12 4.12 0.17
C MET A 38 -10.68 4.44 -0.26
N ILE A 39 -10.47 5.51 -1.03
CA ILE A 39 -9.14 5.90 -1.49
C ILE A 39 -8.18 6.11 -0.30
N PHE A 40 -8.59 6.84 0.74
CA PHE A 40 -7.76 7.08 1.91
C PHE A 40 -7.47 5.79 2.70
N SER A 41 -8.43 4.88 2.80
CA SER A 41 -8.25 3.57 3.46
C SER A 41 -7.23 2.71 2.72
N TYR A 42 -7.31 2.66 1.38
CA TYR A 42 -6.31 1.98 0.55
C TYR A 42 -4.94 2.66 0.64
N ALA A 43 -4.88 3.99 0.64
CA ALA A 43 -3.64 4.73 0.79
C ALA A 43 -2.94 4.44 2.13
N ALA A 44 -3.70 4.43 3.23
CA ALA A 44 -3.19 4.06 4.55
C ALA A 44 -2.64 2.62 4.56
N PHE A 45 -3.36 1.67 3.95
CA PHE A 45 -2.90 0.28 3.83
C PHE A 45 -1.60 0.16 3.01
N MET A 46 -1.51 0.86 1.88
CA MET A 46 -0.32 0.87 1.02
C MET A 46 0.92 1.43 1.74
N ILE A 47 0.75 2.49 2.54
CA ILE A 47 1.85 3.03 3.36
C ILE A 47 2.27 2.01 4.42
N PHE A 48 1.30 1.42 5.13
CA PHE A 48 1.55 0.40 6.13
C PHE A 48 2.29 -0.81 5.56
N SER A 49 1.88 -1.33 4.40
CA SER A 49 2.50 -2.50 3.78
C SER A 49 3.94 -2.23 3.34
N GLY A 50 4.22 -1.02 2.85
CA GLY A 50 5.58 -0.57 2.53
C GLY A 50 6.48 -0.55 3.76
N ILE A 51 6.04 0.12 4.83
CA ILE A 51 6.78 0.18 6.09
C ILE A 51 7.01 -1.22 6.67
N PHE A 52 5.95 -2.03 6.74
CA PHE A 52 6.02 -3.40 7.24
C PHE A 52 7.04 -4.24 6.46
N SER A 53 6.99 -4.20 5.13
CA SER A 53 7.89 -4.99 4.28
C SER A 53 9.35 -4.55 4.45
N ILE A 54 9.62 -3.24 4.51
CA ILE A 54 10.97 -2.70 4.79
C ILE A 54 11.47 -3.17 6.15
N LEU A 55 10.65 -3.10 7.20
CA LEU A 55 11.03 -3.54 8.56
C LEU A 55 11.32 -5.04 8.60
N ALA A 56 10.49 -5.86 7.95
CA ALA A 56 10.71 -7.29 7.87
C ALA A 56 11.98 -7.65 7.07
N TYR A 57 12.33 -6.89 6.03
CA TYR A 57 13.56 -7.07 5.27
C TYR A 57 14.82 -6.61 6.01
N THR A 58 14.75 -5.48 6.72
CA THR A 58 15.90 -4.87 7.40
C THR A 58 16.09 -5.44 8.81
N LYS A 59 15.12 -5.19 9.71
CA LYS A 59 15.16 -5.64 11.12
C LYS A 59 14.85 -7.13 11.25
N GLY A 60 13.89 -7.63 10.47
CA GLY A 60 13.54 -9.07 10.44
C GLY A 60 14.59 -9.95 9.75
N LYS A 61 15.59 -9.35 9.09
CA LYS A 61 16.68 -10.02 8.35
C LYS A 61 16.17 -11.06 7.33
N VAL A 62 14.96 -10.87 6.78
CA VAL A 62 14.37 -11.77 5.78
C VAL A 62 14.89 -11.37 4.39
N LYS A 63 15.96 -12.02 3.92
CA LYS A 63 16.67 -11.64 2.68
C LYS A 63 16.39 -12.57 1.48
N SER A 64 15.24 -13.23 1.44
CA SER A 64 14.87 -14.07 0.29
C SER A 64 14.58 -13.22 -0.96
N LYS A 65 14.77 -13.79 -2.16
CA LYS A 65 14.45 -13.09 -3.43
C LYS A 65 13.00 -12.63 -3.48
N LEU A 66 12.07 -13.47 -3.03
CA LEU A 66 10.64 -13.11 -2.98
C LEU A 66 10.38 -11.92 -2.03
N MET A 67 11.07 -11.88 -0.89
CA MET A 67 10.96 -10.75 0.03
C MET A 67 11.51 -9.45 -0.57
N GLN A 68 12.62 -9.50 -1.31
CA GLN A 68 13.15 -8.34 -2.02
C GLN A 68 12.13 -7.77 -3.01
N VAL A 69 11.46 -8.64 -3.78
CA VAL A 69 10.38 -8.24 -4.70
C VAL A 69 9.22 -7.62 -3.91
N CYS A 70 8.80 -8.23 -2.81
CA CYS A 70 7.72 -7.70 -1.97
C CYS A 70 8.04 -6.31 -1.42
N VAL A 71 9.28 -6.08 -0.98
CA VAL A 71 9.74 -4.76 -0.51
C VAL A 71 9.68 -3.74 -1.63
N ALA A 72 10.26 -4.06 -2.79
CA ALA A 72 10.28 -3.13 -3.93
C ALA A 72 8.87 -2.69 -4.31
N ILE A 73 7.94 -3.63 -4.47
CA ILE A 73 6.58 -3.33 -4.90
C ILE A 73 5.78 -2.60 -3.80
N ASN A 74 5.79 -3.09 -2.55
CA ASN A 74 5.08 -2.40 -1.46
C ASN A 74 5.66 -0.99 -1.19
N SER A 75 6.95 -0.77 -1.41
CA SER A 75 7.54 0.58 -1.34
C SER A 75 7.03 1.50 -2.44
N ILE A 76 6.88 1.00 -3.68
CA ILE A 76 6.28 1.79 -4.78
C ILE A 76 4.84 2.17 -4.41
N TYR A 77 4.05 1.23 -3.87
CA TYR A 77 2.69 1.53 -3.41
C TYR A 77 2.67 2.59 -2.31
N ALA A 78 3.55 2.49 -1.31
CA ALA A 78 3.65 3.47 -0.25
C ALA A 78 3.99 4.87 -0.78
N VAL A 79 4.96 4.99 -1.68
CA VAL A 79 5.33 6.27 -2.29
C VAL A 79 4.17 6.84 -3.12
N GLY A 80 3.51 6.00 -3.92
CA GLY A 80 2.32 6.42 -4.69
C GLY A 80 1.19 6.91 -3.79
N ALA A 81 0.92 6.20 -2.69
CA ALA A 81 -0.09 6.60 -1.71
C ALA A 81 0.24 7.94 -1.04
N ILE A 82 1.51 8.16 -0.65
CA ILE A 82 1.96 9.43 -0.09
C ILE A 82 1.80 10.56 -1.10
N ALA A 83 2.15 10.34 -2.37
CA ALA A 83 1.98 11.33 -3.43
C ALA A 83 0.50 11.70 -3.63
N ILE A 84 -0.39 10.71 -3.67
CA ILE A 84 -1.85 10.95 -3.78
C ILE A 84 -2.35 11.79 -2.60
N ILE A 85 -1.98 11.42 -1.36
CA ILE A 85 -2.38 12.17 -0.16
C ILE A 85 -1.84 13.61 -0.22
N ALA A 86 -0.57 13.79 -0.60
CA ALA A 86 0.06 15.10 -0.73
C ALA A 86 -0.69 15.99 -1.74
N MET A 87 -1.12 15.42 -2.87
CA MET A 87 -1.92 16.14 -3.88
C MET A 87 -3.32 16.51 -3.40
N SER A 88 -3.88 15.77 -2.45
CA SER A 88 -5.21 16.06 -1.89
C SER A 88 -5.22 17.19 -0.86
N ILE A 89 -4.07 17.66 -0.39
CA ILE A 89 -3.97 18.74 0.62
C ILE A 89 -3.86 20.10 -0.09
N PRO A 90 -4.85 21.02 0.05
CA PRO A 90 -4.77 22.36 -0.52
C PRO A 90 -3.55 23.12 0.02
N GLY A 91 -2.70 23.64 -0.86
CA GLY A 91 -1.54 24.48 -0.51
C GLY A 91 -0.18 23.77 -0.46
N LEU A 92 -0.09 22.43 -0.55
CA LEU A 92 1.20 21.72 -0.51
C LEU A 92 1.99 21.80 -1.84
N ILE A 93 1.31 22.05 -2.97
CA ILE A 93 1.92 22.07 -4.32
C ILE A 93 1.94 23.50 -4.92
N GLN A 94 1.28 24.47 -4.28
CA GLN A 94 1.17 25.86 -4.76
C GLN A 94 2.10 26.85 -4.02
N GLY A 95 3.06 26.35 -3.23
CA GLY A 95 4.03 27.15 -2.48
C GLY A 95 5.36 27.32 -3.20
#